data_AF-A0A963J3K6-F1
#
_entry.id   AF-A0A963J3K6-F1
#
_cell.length_a   1.000
_cell.length_b   1.000
_cell.length_c   1.000
_cell.angle_alpha   90.00
_cell.angle_beta   90.00
_cell.angle_gamma   90.00
#
_symmetry.space_group_name_H-M   'P 1'
#
loop_
_entity.id
_entity.type
_entity.pdbx_description
1 polymer ?
#
loop_
_entity_poly.entity_id
_entity_poly.type
_entity_poly.pdbx_seq_one_letter_code
_entity_poly.pdbx_strand_id
1 'polypeptide(L)'
;MTVELRDQEFPAFYAEAPVVTVYDPLARFLGAARQGLIEYRYADVVRLSGHSCPTVAGAYLMALHGLRALYGTEMPVRGDVEVFLRDAPGSGVTGVIASVVQLVTGAAGETGFPGAGKRALFARKNLLAFGADVDGILGMRRRDTGKAVTVHFDNAAVPWPDEMPPLMAKAFSEQASSDELERFSQLWQERVRGMLVDHADNPALVRVAEWHPAL
;
A
#
# COMPACT_ATOMS: atom_id res chain seq x y z
N MET A 1 -33.80 11.53 3.39
CA MET A 1 -32.70 11.98 2.53
C MET A 1 -31.87 10.77 2.14
N THR A 2 -32.13 10.22 0.96
CA THR A 2 -31.25 9.26 0.32
C THR A 2 -30.07 10.03 -0.25
N VAL A 3 -28.94 10.03 0.47
CA VAL A 3 -27.66 10.39 -0.14
C VAL A 3 -27.37 9.26 -1.12
N GLU A 4 -27.52 9.49 -2.42
CA GLU A 4 -26.90 8.61 -3.40
C GLU A 4 -25.38 8.76 -3.22
N LEU A 5 -24.78 7.88 -2.42
CA LEU A 5 -23.34 7.77 -2.14
C LEU A 5 -22.54 7.30 -3.38
N ARG A 6 -23.05 7.53 -4.59
CA ARG A 6 -22.49 6.93 -5.82
C ARG A 6 -21.12 7.50 -6.16
N ASP A 7 -20.86 8.75 -5.77
CA ASP A 7 -19.55 9.37 -5.88
C ASP A 7 -19.19 9.99 -4.54
N GLN A 8 -18.39 9.29 -3.74
CA GLN A 8 -17.58 9.98 -2.74
C GLN A 8 -16.71 10.96 -3.51
N GLU A 9 -16.86 12.28 -3.28
CA GLU A 9 -16.02 13.33 -3.89
C GLU A 9 -14.60 13.22 -3.32
N PHE A 10 -13.88 12.18 -3.73
CA PHE A 10 -12.46 12.07 -3.48
C PHE A 10 -11.70 13.16 -4.24
N PRO A 11 -10.58 13.67 -3.70
CA PRO A 11 -9.68 14.54 -4.43
C PRO A 11 -9.36 13.99 -5.82
N ALA A 12 -9.48 14.84 -6.85
CA ALA A 12 -9.32 14.44 -8.25
C ALA A 12 -7.98 13.73 -8.53
N PHE A 13 -6.91 14.13 -7.81
CA PHE A 13 -5.59 13.56 -7.99
C PHE A 13 -5.49 12.06 -7.64
N TYR A 14 -6.46 11.49 -6.92
CA TYR A 14 -6.46 10.04 -6.68
C TYR A 14 -6.55 9.25 -7.99
N ALA A 15 -7.14 9.83 -9.03
CA ALA A 15 -7.19 9.23 -10.37
C ALA A 15 -5.87 9.35 -11.15
N GLU A 16 -5.01 10.29 -10.76
CA GLU A 16 -3.69 10.54 -11.35
C GLU A 16 -2.58 9.68 -10.73
N ALA A 17 -2.81 9.13 -9.53
CA ALA A 17 -1.89 8.21 -8.89
C ALA A 17 -1.64 6.95 -9.75
N PRO A 18 -0.46 6.31 -9.64
CA PRO A 18 -0.16 5.06 -10.34
C PRO A 18 -1.24 4.00 -10.10
N VAL A 19 -1.43 3.13 -11.09
CA VAL A 19 -2.32 1.97 -10.99
C VAL A 19 -1.48 0.71 -10.85
N VAL A 20 -1.87 -0.18 -9.93
CA VAL A 20 -1.28 -1.52 -9.84
C VAL A 20 -2.24 -2.52 -10.48
N THR A 21 -1.81 -3.12 -11.59
CA THR A 21 -2.55 -4.21 -12.24
C THR A 21 -1.93 -5.54 -11.86
N VAL A 22 -2.76 -6.50 -11.46
CA VAL A 22 -2.34 -7.86 -11.13
C VAL A 22 -3.23 -8.89 -11.82
N TYR A 23 -2.69 -10.09 -12.05
CA TYR A 23 -3.48 -11.26 -12.38
C TYR A 23 -3.82 -12.04 -11.11
N ASP A 24 -5.12 -12.18 -10.80
CA ASP A 24 -5.62 -13.03 -9.73
C ASP A 24 -6.24 -14.32 -10.31
N PRO A 25 -5.55 -15.48 -10.15
CA PRO A 25 -6.05 -16.75 -10.68
C PRO A 25 -7.31 -17.24 -9.96
N LEU A 26 -7.53 -16.88 -8.69
CA LEU A 26 -8.76 -17.22 -7.96
C LEU A 26 -9.93 -16.40 -8.50
N ALA A 27 -9.73 -15.09 -8.74
CA ALA A 27 -10.76 -14.23 -9.30
C ALA A 27 -11.19 -14.70 -10.70
N ARG A 28 -10.24 -15.14 -11.53
CA ARG A 28 -10.54 -15.78 -12.81
C ARG A 28 -11.32 -17.08 -12.63
N PHE A 29 -10.83 -17.96 -11.75
CA PHE A 29 -11.41 -19.28 -11.52
C PHE A 29 -12.86 -19.20 -11.04
N LEU A 30 -13.18 -18.26 -10.15
CA LEU A 30 -14.53 -18.04 -9.61
C LEU A 30 -15.41 -17.13 -10.50
N GLY A 31 -14.89 -16.59 -11.60
CA GLY A 31 -15.63 -15.68 -12.48
C GLY A 31 -15.83 -14.27 -11.94
N ALA A 32 -15.14 -13.88 -10.87
CA ALA A 32 -15.19 -12.52 -10.30
C ALA A 32 -14.50 -11.49 -11.21
N ALA A 33 -13.46 -11.89 -11.93
CA ALA A 33 -12.83 -11.09 -12.97
C ALA A 33 -12.60 -11.96 -14.21
N ARG A 34 -13.28 -11.64 -15.32
CA ARG A 34 -13.33 -12.51 -16.52
C ARG A 34 -11.93 -12.89 -17.05
N GLN A 35 -10.99 -11.96 -17.03
CA GLN A 35 -9.61 -12.18 -17.45
C GLN A 35 -8.66 -12.45 -16.29
N GLY A 36 -9.15 -12.46 -15.04
CA GLY A 36 -8.32 -12.48 -13.84
C GLY A 36 -7.57 -11.17 -13.56
N LEU A 37 -7.66 -10.17 -14.44
CA LEU A 37 -7.00 -8.89 -14.25
C LEU A 37 -7.80 -8.03 -13.28
N ILE A 38 -7.11 -7.49 -12.26
CA ILE A 38 -7.65 -6.56 -11.29
C ILE A 38 -6.75 -5.33 -11.27
N GLU A 39 -7.36 -4.16 -11.37
CA GLU A 39 -6.69 -2.87 -11.15
C GLU A 39 -6.97 -2.40 -9.73
N TYR A 40 -5.91 -2.10 -8.98
CA TYR A 40 -5.99 -1.41 -7.72
C TYR A 40 -5.58 0.04 -7.94
N ARG A 41 -6.49 0.98 -7.69
CA ARG A 41 -6.23 2.43 -7.76
C ARG A 41 -6.11 3.00 -6.36
N TYR A 42 -5.56 4.21 -6.23
CA TYR A 42 -5.37 4.82 -4.91
C TYR A 42 -6.69 4.98 -4.12
N ALA A 43 -7.81 5.23 -4.82
CA ALA A 43 -9.13 5.27 -4.21
C ALA A 43 -9.51 3.97 -3.46
N ASP A 44 -9.06 2.80 -3.92
CA ASP A 44 -9.33 1.53 -3.23
C ASP A 44 -8.53 1.41 -1.93
N VAL A 45 -7.32 1.97 -1.92
CA VAL A 45 -6.50 2.09 -0.72
C VAL A 45 -7.16 3.02 0.30
N VAL A 46 -7.70 4.15 -0.16
CA VAL A 46 -8.45 5.09 0.70
C VAL A 46 -9.72 4.44 1.24
N ARG A 47 -10.44 3.65 0.45
CA ARG A 47 -11.60 2.87 0.92
C ARG A 47 -11.21 1.84 1.99
N LEU A 48 -10.06 1.20 1.85
CA LEU A 48 -9.55 0.28 2.85
C LEU A 48 -9.19 1.00 4.16
N SER A 49 -8.49 2.13 4.08
CA SER A 49 -7.97 2.84 5.26
C SER A 49 -8.98 3.84 5.87
N GLY A 50 -10.04 4.18 5.15
CA GLY A 50 -11.01 5.22 5.50
C GLY A 50 -10.51 6.64 5.31
N HIS A 51 -9.22 6.84 5.00
CA HIS A 51 -8.60 8.16 4.85
C HIS A 51 -7.33 8.09 3.98
N SER A 52 -6.85 9.24 3.54
CA SER A 52 -5.58 9.41 2.83
C SER A 52 -4.56 10.11 3.72
N CYS A 53 -3.40 9.49 3.90
CA CYS A 53 -2.27 10.08 4.61
C CYS A 53 -0.93 9.59 4.03
N PRO A 54 0.21 10.22 4.39
CA PRO A 54 1.52 9.83 3.89
C PRO A 54 1.87 8.34 4.09
N THR A 55 1.47 7.74 5.22
CA THR A 55 1.69 6.31 5.47
C THR A 55 0.94 5.43 4.46
N VAL A 56 -0.32 5.74 4.20
CA VAL A 56 -1.17 4.97 3.28
C VAL A 56 -0.67 5.11 1.84
N ALA A 57 -0.31 6.32 1.43
CA ALA A 57 0.32 6.58 0.13
C ALA A 57 1.66 5.87 -0.02
N GLY A 58 2.52 5.95 1.00
CA GLY A 58 3.82 5.28 1.04
C GLY A 58 3.69 3.76 0.94
N ALA A 59 2.76 3.15 1.69
CA ALA A 59 2.51 1.71 1.62
C ALA A 59 2.05 1.25 0.22
N TYR A 60 1.23 2.05 -0.45
CA TYR A 60 0.80 1.77 -1.82
C TYR A 60 1.97 1.84 -2.81
N LEU A 61 2.79 2.89 -2.74
CA LEU A 61 4.00 3.03 -3.58
C LEU A 61 5.03 1.94 -3.29
N MET A 62 5.20 1.55 -2.03
CA MET A 62 6.08 0.45 -1.65
C MET A 62 5.62 -0.89 -2.27
N ALA A 63 4.31 -1.19 -2.25
CA ALA A 63 3.77 -2.38 -2.91
C ALA A 63 3.96 -2.33 -4.43
N LEU A 64 3.70 -1.18 -5.06
CA LEU A 64 3.90 -0.95 -6.49
C LEU A 64 5.36 -1.24 -6.91
N HIS A 65 6.32 -0.61 -6.23
CA HIS A 65 7.73 -0.72 -6.58
C HIS A 65 8.31 -2.09 -6.26
N GLY A 66 7.90 -2.70 -5.14
CA GLY A 66 8.29 -4.07 -4.82
C GLY A 66 7.79 -5.08 -5.86
N LEU A 67 6.53 -4.96 -6.32
CA LEU A 67 6.01 -5.81 -7.40
C LEU A 67 6.74 -5.58 -8.73
N ARG A 68 6.99 -4.32 -9.10
CA ARG A 68 7.79 -3.99 -10.31
C ARG A 68 9.18 -4.62 -10.25
N ALA A 69 9.85 -4.56 -9.11
CA ALA A 69 11.18 -5.14 -8.96
C ALA A 69 11.15 -6.68 -9.01
N LEU A 70 10.13 -7.32 -8.42
CA LEU A 70 9.98 -8.79 -8.46
C LEU A 70 9.68 -9.31 -9.87
N TYR A 71 8.72 -8.70 -10.57
CA TYR A 71 8.21 -9.22 -11.83
C TYR A 71 8.83 -8.59 -13.09
N GLY A 72 9.47 -7.43 -12.97
CA GLY A 72 10.00 -6.70 -14.13
C GLY A 72 8.88 -6.37 -15.12
N THR A 73 8.95 -6.96 -16.31
CA THR A 73 7.92 -6.82 -17.36
C THR A 73 6.81 -7.87 -17.29
N GLU A 74 6.95 -8.88 -16.43
CA GLU A 74 5.90 -9.89 -16.23
C GLU A 74 4.72 -9.32 -15.43
N MET A 75 3.53 -9.89 -15.63
CA MET A 75 2.35 -9.50 -14.86
C MET A 75 2.45 -10.04 -13.43
N PRO A 76 2.37 -9.19 -12.38
CA PRO A 76 2.33 -9.65 -11.01
C PRO A 76 1.15 -10.58 -10.75
N VAL A 77 1.39 -11.68 -10.03
CA VAL A 77 0.36 -12.66 -9.69
C VAL A 77 -0.09 -12.46 -8.25
N ARG A 78 -1.36 -12.13 -8.07
CA ARG A 78 -1.92 -11.96 -6.72
C ARG A 78 -1.81 -13.28 -5.96
N GLY A 79 -1.27 -13.17 -4.75
CA GLY A 79 -0.91 -14.20 -3.77
C GLY A 79 0.07 -15.25 -4.26
N ASP A 80 0.94 -14.88 -5.19
CA ASP A 80 2.20 -15.59 -5.45
C ASP A 80 3.42 -14.83 -4.89
N VAL A 81 3.16 -13.95 -3.91
CA VAL A 81 4.15 -13.13 -3.23
C VAL A 81 4.02 -13.35 -1.73
N GLU A 82 5.15 -13.61 -1.08
CA GLU A 82 5.30 -13.52 0.37
C GLU A 82 5.76 -12.12 0.75
N VAL A 83 5.29 -11.62 1.89
CA VAL A 83 5.54 -10.29 2.43
C VAL A 83 6.05 -10.43 3.86
N PHE A 84 7.12 -9.71 4.16
CA PHE A 84 7.79 -9.75 5.44
C PHE A 84 7.90 -8.33 5.99
N LEU A 85 7.19 -7.99 7.05
CA LEU A 85 7.38 -6.71 7.73
C LEU A 85 8.42 -6.86 8.83
N ARG A 86 9.32 -5.87 8.91
CA ARG A 86 10.39 -5.86 9.91
C ARG A 86 9.83 -5.80 11.33
N ASP A 87 8.82 -4.96 11.54
CA ASP A 87 8.31 -4.64 12.86
C ASP A 87 7.08 -5.51 13.21
N ALA A 88 6.70 -5.53 14.49
CA ALA A 88 5.51 -6.23 14.99
C ALA A 88 4.20 -5.56 14.50
N PRO A 89 3.07 -6.28 14.40
CA PRO A 89 1.83 -5.74 13.83
C PRO A 89 1.30 -4.50 14.56
N GLY A 90 1.45 -4.44 15.89
CA GLY A 90 1.05 -3.29 16.72
C GLY A 90 2.11 -2.19 16.86
N SER A 91 3.27 -2.33 16.22
CA SER A 91 4.34 -1.33 16.31
C SER A 91 4.07 -0.17 15.35
N GLY A 92 3.82 1.01 15.90
CA GLY A 92 3.57 2.23 15.13
C GLY A 92 2.46 2.04 14.09
N VAL A 93 2.79 2.23 12.82
CA VAL A 93 1.85 2.10 11.69
C VAL A 93 2.02 0.80 10.89
N THR A 94 2.75 -0.18 11.43
CA THR A 94 3.09 -1.42 10.72
C THR A 94 1.85 -2.19 10.24
N GLY A 95 0.80 -2.29 11.07
CA GLY A 95 -0.47 -2.91 10.67
C GLY A 95 -1.20 -2.18 9.53
N VAL A 96 -1.06 -0.86 9.43
CA VAL A 96 -1.62 -0.07 8.32
C VAL A 96 -0.90 -0.42 7.02
N ILE A 97 0.44 -0.48 7.07
CA ILE A 97 1.27 -0.88 5.92
C ILE A 97 0.91 -2.30 5.48
N ALA A 98 0.82 -3.25 6.43
CA ALA A 98 0.42 -4.63 6.15
C ALA A 98 -0.92 -4.72 5.41
N SER A 99 -1.91 -3.93 5.85
CA SER A 99 -3.26 -3.95 5.27
C SER A 99 -3.25 -3.49 3.81
N VAL A 100 -2.52 -2.41 3.51
CA VAL A 100 -2.39 -1.87 2.14
C VAL A 100 -1.61 -2.83 1.24
N VAL A 101 -0.52 -3.42 1.72
CA VAL A 101 0.25 -4.39 0.95
C VAL A 101 -0.57 -5.67 0.69
N GLN A 102 -1.34 -6.14 1.68
CA GLN A 102 -2.25 -7.28 1.55
C GLN A 102 -3.37 -7.04 0.52
N LEU A 103 -3.91 -5.82 0.44
CA LEU A 103 -4.94 -5.47 -0.56
C LEU A 103 -4.46 -5.83 -1.97
N VAL A 104 -3.27 -5.33 -2.33
CA VAL A 104 -2.69 -5.45 -3.66
C VAL A 104 -2.15 -6.86 -3.91
N THR A 105 -1.32 -7.36 -3.00
CA THR A 105 -0.59 -8.62 -3.20
C THR A 105 -1.42 -9.84 -2.84
N GLY A 106 -2.48 -9.70 -2.05
CA GLY A 106 -3.21 -10.83 -1.48
C GLY A 106 -2.43 -11.60 -0.41
N ALA A 107 -1.21 -11.19 -0.04
CA ALA A 107 -0.43 -11.84 1.01
C ALA A 107 -1.05 -11.52 2.38
N ALA A 108 -1.61 -12.51 3.04
CA ALA A 108 -2.31 -12.33 4.31
C ALA A 108 -1.62 -13.10 5.44
N GLY A 109 -1.83 -12.62 6.67
CA GLY A 109 -1.39 -13.31 7.89
C GLY A 109 -2.23 -14.56 8.19
N GLU A 110 -2.35 -14.90 9.46
CA GLU A 110 -3.02 -16.13 9.91
C GLU A 110 -4.53 -16.21 9.60
N THR A 111 -5.17 -15.06 9.39
CA THR A 111 -6.60 -14.93 9.05
C THR A 111 -6.86 -14.99 7.54
N GLY A 112 -5.82 -15.18 6.73
CA GLY A 112 -5.95 -15.23 5.26
C GLY A 112 -6.75 -16.43 4.76
N PHE A 113 -7.11 -16.39 3.47
CA PHE A 113 -7.80 -17.49 2.81
C PHE A 113 -6.92 -18.76 2.82
N PRO A 114 -7.38 -19.89 3.41
CA PRO A 114 -6.56 -21.10 3.53
C PRO A 114 -6.41 -21.86 2.19
N GLY A 115 -7.15 -21.46 1.15
CA GLY A 115 -7.16 -22.14 -0.15
C GLY A 115 -8.39 -23.03 -0.33
N ALA A 116 -8.68 -23.37 -1.59
CA ALA A 116 -9.84 -24.18 -1.98
C ALA A 116 -9.48 -25.65 -2.20
N GLY A 117 -10.32 -26.54 -1.65
CA GLY A 117 -10.21 -27.99 -1.83
C GLY A 117 -8.99 -28.63 -1.15
N LYS A 118 -8.80 -29.93 -1.38
CA LYS A 118 -7.74 -30.73 -0.73
C LYS A 118 -6.31 -30.25 -1.02
N ARG A 119 -6.11 -29.52 -2.11
CA ARG A 119 -4.82 -28.97 -2.53
C ARG A 119 -4.57 -27.53 -2.04
N ALA A 120 -5.50 -26.95 -1.28
CA ALA A 120 -5.42 -25.56 -0.82
C ALA A 120 -5.13 -24.58 -1.99
N LEU A 121 -5.81 -24.74 -3.12
CA LEU A 121 -5.58 -23.92 -4.30
C LEU A 121 -5.81 -22.44 -3.96
N PHE A 122 -4.94 -21.57 -4.46
CA PHE A 122 -5.03 -20.13 -4.27
C PHE A 122 -4.93 -19.65 -2.81
N ALA A 123 -4.30 -20.45 -1.93
CA ALA A 123 -4.06 -20.06 -0.55
C ALA A 123 -3.34 -18.69 -0.46
N ARG A 124 -3.80 -17.88 0.49
CA ARG A 124 -3.31 -16.53 0.81
C ARG A 124 -2.84 -16.41 2.26
N LYS A 125 -3.28 -17.33 3.10
CA LYS A 125 -2.92 -17.43 4.52
C LYS A 125 -1.42 -17.68 4.68
N ASN A 126 -0.84 -17.08 5.71
CA ASN A 126 0.57 -17.22 6.08
C ASN A 126 1.55 -16.77 4.99
N LEU A 127 1.12 -15.85 4.12
CA LEU A 127 2.01 -15.20 3.15
C LEU A 127 2.52 -13.85 3.67
N LEU A 128 1.95 -13.32 4.76
CA LEU A 128 2.44 -12.11 5.43
C LEU A 128 2.97 -12.47 6.81
N ALA A 129 4.23 -12.15 7.07
CA ALA A 129 4.91 -12.30 8.35
C ALA A 129 5.32 -10.94 8.93
N PHE A 130 5.40 -10.87 10.26
CA PHE A 130 5.88 -9.69 11.01
C PHE A 130 7.12 -10.08 11.82
N GLY A 131 7.90 -9.08 12.26
CA GLY A 131 9.10 -9.33 13.06
C GLY A 131 10.24 -10.00 12.27
N ALA A 132 10.26 -9.83 10.95
CA ALA A 132 11.24 -10.47 10.09
C ALA A 132 12.57 -9.69 10.05
N ASP A 133 13.68 -10.41 9.83
CA ASP A 133 14.99 -9.79 9.61
C ASP A 133 15.07 -9.21 8.20
N VAL A 134 14.67 -7.94 8.07
CA VAL A 134 14.56 -7.22 6.80
C VAL A 134 15.32 -5.90 6.93
N ASP A 135 16.30 -5.69 6.05
CA ASP A 135 16.92 -4.37 5.84
C ASP A 135 15.99 -3.48 5.02
N GLY A 136 15.06 -2.80 5.72
CA GLY A 136 14.00 -1.99 5.13
C GLY A 136 12.77 -1.93 6.02
N ILE A 137 11.65 -1.49 5.45
CA ILE A 137 10.35 -1.57 6.12
C ILE A 137 9.68 -2.91 5.81
N LEU A 138 9.81 -3.36 4.56
CA LEU A 138 9.20 -4.60 4.08
C LEU A 138 10.16 -5.39 3.18
N GLY A 139 10.07 -6.71 3.23
CA GLY A 139 10.64 -7.65 2.27
C GLY A 139 9.53 -8.28 1.45
N MET A 140 9.78 -8.54 0.17
CA MET A 140 8.87 -9.29 -0.70
C MET A 140 9.63 -10.41 -1.38
N ARG A 141 9.03 -11.60 -1.46
CA ARG A 141 9.59 -12.75 -2.17
C ARG A 141 8.57 -13.35 -3.11
N ARG A 142 8.95 -13.53 -4.37
CA ARG A 142 8.14 -14.23 -5.37
C ARG A 142 8.29 -15.73 -5.16
N ARG A 143 7.17 -16.47 -5.07
CA ARG A 143 7.18 -17.86 -4.58
C ARG A 143 7.65 -18.88 -5.61
N ASP A 144 7.42 -18.63 -6.89
CA ASP A 144 7.80 -19.53 -7.99
C ASP A 144 9.31 -19.53 -8.29
N THR A 145 9.97 -18.38 -8.08
CA THR A 145 11.37 -18.12 -8.47
C THR A 145 12.28 -17.92 -7.27
N GLY A 146 11.72 -17.63 -6.09
CA GLY A 146 12.48 -17.28 -4.89
C GLY A 146 13.12 -15.89 -4.93
N LYS A 147 12.99 -15.14 -6.04
CA LYS A 147 13.50 -13.77 -6.15
C LYS A 147 12.91 -12.92 -5.03
N ALA A 148 13.77 -12.18 -4.34
CA ALA A 148 13.36 -11.37 -3.20
C ALA A 148 13.98 -9.98 -3.22
N VAL A 149 13.26 -9.03 -2.64
CA VAL A 149 13.65 -7.63 -2.53
C VAL A 149 13.30 -7.07 -1.16
N THR A 150 14.06 -6.09 -0.68
CA THR A 150 13.63 -5.21 0.40
C THR A 150 13.16 -3.88 -0.18
N VAL A 151 12.21 -3.25 0.50
CA VAL A 151 11.69 -1.92 0.17
C VAL A 151 11.88 -0.99 1.37
N HIS A 152 12.48 0.15 1.10
CA HIS A 152 12.64 1.26 2.02
C HIS A 152 11.71 2.38 1.59
N PHE A 153 11.22 3.13 2.56
CA PHE A 153 10.43 4.32 2.33
C PHE A 153 10.90 5.44 3.25
N ASP A 154 11.16 6.61 2.67
CA ASP A 154 11.53 7.80 3.40
C ASP A 154 10.54 8.92 3.10
N ASN A 155 9.66 9.19 4.07
CA ASN A 155 8.67 10.25 3.91
C ASN A 155 9.30 11.65 3.84
N ALA A 156 10.52 11.84 4.34
CA ALA A 156 11.19 13.14 4.32
C ALA A 156 11.56 13.59 2.91
N ALA A 157 11.58 12.67 1.93
CA ALA A 157 11.78 12.98 0.52
C ALA A 157 10.70 13.91 -0.06
N VAL A 158 9.52 14.00 0.57
CA VAL A 158 8.49 15.00 0.28
C VAL A 158 8.22 15.74 1.59
N PRO A 159 8.89 16.87 1.86
CA PRO A 159 8.76 17.58 3.13
C PRO A 159 7.40 18.27 3.25
N TRP A 160 7.03 18.58 4.50
CA TRP A 160 5.93 19.49 4.76
C TRP A 160 6.35 20.94 4.45
N PRO A 161 5.42 21.81 4.03
CA PRO A 161 5.69 23.24 3.98
C PRO A 161 5.84 23.82 5.40
N ASP A 162 6.55 24.94 5.52
CA ASP A 162 6.84 25.62 6.80
C ASP A 162 5.57 26.01 7.60
N GLU A 163 4.44 26.17 6.91
CA GLU A 163 3.14 26.46 7.50
C GLU A 163 2.53 25.26 8.24
N MET A 164 2.93 24.04 7.90
CA MET A 164 2.29 22.82 8.41
C MET A 164 2.55 22.55 9.91
N PRO A 165 3.78 22.64 10.45
CA PRO A 165 4.02 22.34 11.86
C PRO A 165 3.14 23.12 12.86
N PRO A 166 2.97 24.46 12.75
CA PRO A 166 2.09 25.17 13.67
C PRO A 166 0.60 24.79 13.49
N LEU A 167 0.15 24.53 12.26
CA LEU A 167 -1.21 24.06 11.99
C LEU A 167 -1.47 22.67 12.59
N MET A 168 -0.51 21.75 12.44
CA MET A 168 -0.59 20.40 13.00
C MET A 168 -0.67 20.43 14.53
N ALA A 169 0.13 21.28 15.17
CA ALA A 169 0.10 21.46 16.63
C ALA A 169 -1.27 21.96 17.12
N LYS A 170 -1.89 22.91 16.40
CA LYS A 170 -3.23 23.41 16.74
C LYS A 170 -4.32 22.38 16.44
N ALA A 171 -4.25 21.70 15.30
CA ALA A 171 -5.24 20.70 14.90
C ALA A 171 -5.28 19.51 15.88
N PHE A 172 -4.12 18.97 16.27
CA PHE A 172 -4.03 17.83 17.18
C PHE A 172 -4.26 18.18 18.66
N SER A 173 -4.26 19.47 19.00
CA SER A 173 -4.66 19.94 20.32
C SER A 173 -6.09 20.49 20.37
N GLU A 174 -6.85 20.36 19.27
CA GLU A 174 -8.22 20.88 19.12
C GLU A 174 -8.34 22.40 19.33
N GLN A 175 -7.27 23.14 19.00
CA GLN A 175 -7.16 24.60 19.15
C GLN A 175 -7.20 25.36 17.81
N ALA A 176 -7.28 24.64 16.69
CA ALA A 176 -7.38 25.24 15.37
C ALA A 176 -8.79 25.81 15.13
N SER A 177 -8.85 27.00 14.54
CA SER A 177 -10.07 27.56 13.94
C SER A 177 -10.53 26.74 12.72
N SER A 178 -11.73 27.03 12.21
CA SER A 178 -12.27 26.40 11.00
C SER A 178 -11.33 26.55 9.80
N ASP A 179 -10.82 27.77 9.61
CA ASP A 179 -9.97 28.13 8.46
C ASP A 179 -8.60 27.46 8.57
N GLU A 180 -8.08 27.32 9.80
CA GLU A 180 -6.84 26.59 10.07
C GLU A 180 -7.00 25.08 9.84
N LEU A 181 -8.15 24.50 10.20
CA LEU A 181 -8.45 23.09 9.92
C LEU A 181 -8.62 22.84 8.42
N GLU A 182 -9.28 23.76 7.71
CA GLU A 182 -9.40 23.68 6.25
C GLU A 182 -8.02 23.73 5.60
N ARG A 183 -7.19 24.72 5.97
CA ARG A 183 -5.83 24.85 5.46
C ARG A 183 -4.95 23.65 5.80
N PHE A 184 -5.04 23.14 7.03
CA PHE A 184 -4.38 21.90 7.45
C PHE A 184 -4.75 20.72 6.54
N SER A 185 -6.04 20.55 6.24
CA SER A 185 -6.53 19.46 5.39
C SER A 185 -6.04 19.59 3.93
N GLN A 186 -6.01 20.82 3.41
CA GLN A 186 -5.47 21.12 2.08
C GLN A 186 -3.98 20.77 2.00
N LEU A 187 -3.16 21.28 2.92
CA LEU A 187 -1.73 20.99 2.98
C LEU A 187 -1.45 19.49 3.15
N TRP A 188 -2.27 18.80 3.94
CA TRP A 188 -2.19 17.35 4.11
C TRP A 188 -2.35 16.62 2.79
N GLN A 189 -3.40 16.94 2.03
CA GLN A 189 -3.69 16.31 0.75
C GLN A 189 -2.73 16.76 -0.36
N GLU A 190 -2.25 18.01 -0.34
CA GLU A 190 -1.22 18.50 -1.26
C GLU A 190 0.07 17.71 -1.12
N ARG A 191 0.51 17.38 0.11
CA ARG A 191 1.68 16.52 0.31
C ARG A 191 1.45 15.11 -0.24
N VAL A 192 0.27 14.53 0.03
CA VAL A 192 -0.05 13.18 -0.47
C VAL A 192 -0.11 13.17 -2.00
N ARG A 193 -0.67 14.22 -2.62
CA ARG A 193 -0.60 14.43 -4.07
C ARG A 193 0.85 14.47 -4.55
N GLY A 194 1.71 15.26 -3.90
CA GLY A 194 3.12 15.35 -4.25
C GLY A 194 3.81 13.98 -4.24
N MET A 195 3.52 13.16 -3.22
CA MET A 195 4.03 11.78 -3.15
C MET A 195 3.53 10.89 -4.29
N LEU A 196 2.23 10.93 -4.60
CA LEU A 196 1.57 10.00 -5.52
C LEU A 196 1.61 10.41 -6.98
N VAL A 197 1.78 11.69 -7.28
CA VAL A 197 1.72 12.22 -8.65
C VAL A 197 3.09 12.71 -9.08
N ASP A 198 3.71 13.57 -8.28
CA ASP A 198 4.96 14.23 -8.68
C ASP A 198 6.21 13.38 -8.38
N HIS A 199 6.15 12.58 -7.30
CA HIS A 199 7.30 11.83 -6.78
C HIS A 199 7.07 10.32 -6.71
N ALA A 200 6.07 9.80 -7.42
CA ALA A 200 5.69 8.39 -7.37
C ALA A 200 6.88 7.46 -7.68
N ASP A 201 7.73 7.83 -8.64
CA ASP A 201 8.91 7.06 -9.07
C ASP A 201 10.23 7.61 -8.50
N ASN A 202 10.19 8.49 -7.50
CA ASN A 202 11.39 9.07 -6.88
C ASN A 202 12.12 8.01 -6.01
N PRO A 203 13.37 7.62 -6.34
CA PRO A 203 14.13 6.63 -5.57
C PRO A 203 14.52 7.10 -4.16
N ALA A 204 14.45 8.41 -3.88
CA ALA A 204 14.60 8.93 -2.52
C ALA A 204 13.35 8.68 -1.67
N LEU A 205 12.16 8.59 -2.28
CA LEU A 205 10.90 8.31 -1.59
C LEU A 205 10.71 6.81 -1.35
N VAL A 206 10.88 6.00 -2.40
CA VAL A 206 10.84 4.54 -2.31
C VAL A 206 12.08 3.95 -2.99
N ARG A 207 12.88 3.20 -2.24
CA ARG A 207 14.04 2.49 -2.75
C ARG A 207 13.81 0.99 -2.62
N VAL A 208 14.14 0.24 -3.67
CA VAL A 208 14.10 -1.22 -3.68
C VAL A 208 15.52 -1.76 -3.85
N ALA A 209 15.87 -2.80 -3.11
CA ALA A 209 17.15 -3.50 -3.22
C ALA A 209 16.92 -5.00 -3.30
N GLU A 210 17.84 -5.73 -3.93
CA GLU A 210 17.84 -7.19 -3.92
C GLU A 210 18.04 -7.71 -2.50
N TRP A 211 17.31 -8.76 -2.14
CA TRP A 211 17.35 -9.34 -0.80
C TRP A 211 17.57 -10.85 -0.84
N HIS A 212 18.36 -11.33 0.10
CA HIS A 212 18.68 -12.74 0.29
C HIS A 212 18.21 -13.15 1.69
N PRO A 213 16.91 -13.47 1.88
CA PRO A 213 16.42 -13.92 3.17
C PRO A 213 17.17 -15.17 3.62
N ALA A 214 17.51 -15.25 4.91
CA ALA A 214 17.99 -16.49 5.50
C ALA A 214 16.95 -17.61 5.28
N LEU A 215 17.43 -18.79 4.90
CA LEU A 215 16.60 -19.98 4.64
C LEU A 215 15.92 -20.49 5.91
#